data_AF-A0A7X9PKY8-F1
#
_entry.id   AF-A0A7X9PKY8-F1
#
_cell.length_a   1.000
_cell.length_b   1.000
_cell.length_c   1.000
_cell.angle_alpha   90.00
_cell.angle_beta   90.00
_cell.angle_gamma   90.00
#
_symmetry.space_group_name_H-M   'P 1'
#
loop_
_entity.id
_entity.type
_entity.pdbx_description
1 polymer ?
#
loop_
_entity_poly.entity_id
_entity_poly.type
_entity_poly.pdbx_seq_one_letter_code
_entity_poly.pdbx_strand_id
1 'polypeptide(L)'
;MSRTIIVLFFCVVYLNDLFAQEHISIHQRQLEYYSQFNAQTPEEWAAIRGEAKPNGRSSNKSCTLNKIVFGWHPYWSNGLETNYDWSLLSDLSYFCYTVDPSTGNATTTNSWSTANVVTQALAHGVRVNLCVTLFSD
;
A
#
# COMPACT_ATOMS: atom_id res chain seq x y z
N MET A 1 6.59 32.24 -44.02
CA MET A 1 6.10 31.65 -42.75
C MET A 1 6.96 32.22 -41.63
N SER A 2 6.35 33.08 -40.80
CA SER A 2 7.08 34.06 -39.97
C SER A 2 7.82 33.40 -38.80
N ARG A 3 9.09 33.80 -38.54
CA ARG A 3 9.91 33.38 -37.39
C ARG A 3 9.14 33.50 -36.06
N THR A 4 8.23 34.46 -35.97
CA THR A 4 7.32 34.66 -34.83
C THR A 4 6.40 33.47 -34.56
N ILE A 5 5.89 32.78 -35.60
CA ILE A 5 5.01 31.61 -35.44
C ILE A 5 5.78 30.43 -34.88
N ILE A 6 7.04 30.24 -35.31
CA ILE A 6 7.92 29.19 -34.81
C ILE A 6 8.23 29.43 -33.33
N VAL A 7 8.57 30.67 -32.94
CA VAL A 7 8.83 31.03 -31.54
C VAL A 7 7.58 30.83 -30.67
N LEU A 8 6.40 31.25 -31.15
CA LEU A 8 5.13 31.03 -30.44
C LEU A 8 4.81 29.54 -30.26
N PHE A 9 5.04 28.71 -31.28
CA PHE A 9 4.83 27.27 -31.20
C PHE A 9 5.75 26.63 -30.14
N PHE A 10 7.05 26.95 -30.15
CA PHE A 10 7.98 26.44 -29.14
C PHE A 10 7.67 26.96 -27.73
N CYS A 11 7.22 28.22 -27.59
CA CYS A 11 6.74 28.75 -26.30
C CYS A 11 5.51 28.00 -25.80
N VAL A 12 4.54 27.69 -26.67
CA VAL A 12 3.34 26.94 -26.28
C VAL A 12 3.70 25.51 -25.88
N VAL A 13 4.60 24.82 -26.60
CA VAL A 13 5.06 23.47 -26.23
C VAL A 13 5.76 23.49 -24.86
N TYR A 14 6.70 24.42 -24.63
CA TYR A 14 7.39 24.56 -23.35
C TYR A 14 6.45 24.84 -22.18
N LEU A 15 5.39 25.63 -22.40
CA LEU A 15 4.39 25.89 -21.37
C LEU A 15 3.58 24.65 -21.03
N ASN A 16 3.25 23.78 -22.00
CA ASN A 16 2.52 22.54 -21.72
C ASN A 16 3.33 21.55 -20.85
N ASP A 17 4.64 21.43 -21.08
CA ASP A 17 5.51 20.59 -20.26
C ASP A 17 5.63 21.09 -18.82
N LEU A 18 5.58 22.42 -18.61
CA LEU A 18 5.62 23.02 -17.26
C LEU A 18 4.34 22.82 -16.45
N PHE A 19 3.21 22.51 -17.10
CA PHE A 19 1.92 22.26 -16.44
C PHE A 19 1.54 20.77 -16.37
N ALA A 20 2.41 19.87 -16.84
CA ALA A 20 2.20 18.44 -16.68
C ALA A 20 2.36 18.06 -15.19
N GLN A 21 1.24 17.76 -14.52
CA GLN A 21 1.27 17.24 -13.16
C GLN A 21 1.65 15.77 -13.18
N GLU A 22 2.75 15.43 -12.51
CA GLU A 22 3.07 14.04 -12.21
C GLU A 22 2.00 13.47 -11.28
N HIS A 23 1.25 12.47 -11.76
CA HIS A 23 0.17 11.86 -11.00
C HIS A 23 0.72 10.79 -10.04
N ILE A 24 0.92 11.17 -8.79
CA ILE A 24 1.32 10.27 -7.71
C ILE A 24 0.09 9.61 -7.08
N SER A 25 0.06 8.27 -7.07
CA SER A 25 -1.02 7.52 -6.44
C SER A 25 -1.06 7.73 -4.92
N ILE A 26 -2.23 7.59 -4.30
CA ILE A 26 -2.36 7.67 -2.84
C ILE A 26 -1.49 6.62 -2.13
N HIS A 27 -1.29 5.45 -2.75
CA HIS A 27 -0.45 4.38 -2.21
C HIS A 27 1.04 4.74 -2.25
N GLN A 28 1.50 5.36 -3.33
CA GLN A 28 2.86 5.87 -3.44
C GLN A 28 3.11 6.99 -2.44
N ARG A 29 2.20 7.98 -2.35
CA ARG A 29 2.32 9.06 -1.36
C ARG A 29 2.38 8.55 0.08
N GLN A 30 1.56 7.56 0.42
CA GLN A 30 1.60 6.95 1.75
C GLN A 30 2.87 6.13 1.97
N LEU A 31 3.33 5.38 0.96
CA LEU A 31 4.59 4.65 1.03
C LEU A 31 5.76 5.60 1.32
N GLU A 32 5.89 6.70 0.56
CA GLU A 32 6.91 7.73 0.76
C GLU A 32 6.84 8.34 2.17
N TYR A 33 5.63 8.60 2.68
CA TYR A 33 5.45 9.10 4.03
C TYR A 33 5.86 8.09 5.10
N TYR A 34 5.47 6.82 4.97
CA TYR A 34 5.75 5.82 6.02
C TYR A 34 7.15 5.21 5.93
N SER A 35 7.80 5.23 4.76
CA SER A 35 9.17 4.75 4.58
C SER A 35 10.22 5.61 5.27
N GLN A 36 9.88 6.84 5.66
CA GLN A 36 10.79 7.71 6.41
C GLN A 36 11.00 7.25 7.86
N PHE A 37 10.14 6.38 8.39
CA PHE A 37 10.21 5.88 9.75
C PHE A 37 10.93 4.54 9.82
N ASN A 38 11.81 4.35 10.80
CA ASN A 38 12.52 3.08 11.03
C ASN A 38 11.76 2.14 11.98
N ALA A 39 10.43 2.11 11.93
CA ALA A 39 9.61 1.25 12.79
C ALA A 39 9.53 -0.18 12.25
N GLN A 40 9.69 -1.14 13.15
CA GLN A 40 9.68 -2.57 12.87
C GLN A 40 8.62 -3.29 13.71
N THR A 41 8.41 -2.87 14.96
CA THR A 41 7.47 -3.55 15.87
C THR A 41 6.06 -2.95 15.80
N PRO A 42 5.01 -3.71 16.17
CA PRO A 42 3.65 -3.20 16.28
C PRO A 42 3.54 -1.94 17.15
N GLU A 43 4.28 -1.88 18.26
CA GLU A 43 4.26 -0.78 19.22
C GLU A 43 4.86 0.50 18.62
N GLU A 44 5.97 0.38 17.90
CA GLU A 44 6.59 1.51 17.19
C GLU A 44 5.66 2.06 16.12
N TRP A 45 5.00 1.18 15.35
CA TRP A 45 4.02 1.62 14.37
C TRP A 45 2.77 2.24 15.00
N ALA A 46 2.31 1.73 16.15
CA ALA A 46 1.21 2.33 16.89
C ALA A 46 1.55 3.74 17.38
N ALA A 47 2.80 3.99 17.79
CA ALA A 47 3.26 5.32 18.17
C ALA A 47 3.22 6.33 16.99
N ILE A 48 3.49 5.88 15.77
CA ILE A 48 3.46 6.71 14.56
C ILE A 48 2.03 6.99 14.08
N ARG A 49 1.17 5.94 14.04
CA ARG A 49 -0.21 6.06 13.55
C ARG A 49 -1.17 6.69 14.57
N GLY A 50 -0.83 6.63 15.85
CA GLY A 50 -1.77 6.82 16.96
C GLY A 50 -2.54 5.55 17.29
N GLU A 51 -3.20 5.53 18.44
CA GLU A 51 -3.98 4.38 18.91
C GLU A 51 -5.16 4.08 17.98
N ALA A 52 -5.21 2.85 17.46
CA ALA A 52 -6.39 2.34 16.79
C ALA A 52 -7.42 1.92 17.85
N LYS A 53 -8.63 2.47 17.79
CA LYS A 53 -9.73 1.98 18.63
C LYS A 53 -10.17 0.61 18.09
N PRO A 54 -10.17 -0.45 18.90
CA PRO A 54 -10.70 -1.74 18.48
C PRO A 54 -12.14 -1.57 18.03
N ASN A 55 -12.49 -2.17 16.90
CA ASN A 55 -13.88 -2.32 16.53
C ASN A 55 -14.48 -3.34 17.51
N GLY A 56 -15.21 -2.86 18.53
CA GLY A 56 -15.85 -3.70 19.55
C GLY A 56 -16.99 -4.58 19.04
N ARG A 57 -17.00 -4.90 17.74
CA ARG A 57 -18.03 -5.67 17.06
C ARG A 57 -17.44 -7.00 16.64
N SER A 58 -17.42 -7.95 17.57
CA SER A 58 -17.29 -9.37 17.22
C SER A 58 -18.67 -9.88 16.81
N SER A 59 -18.84 -10.16 15.52
CA SER A 59 -20.06 -10.80 15.04
C SER A 59 -19.90 -12.32 15.22
N ASN A 60 -20.54 -12.91 16.23
CA ASN A 60 -20.65 -14.37 16.37
C ASN A 60 -21.51 -15.04 15.27
N LYS A 61 -21.85 -14.32 14.18
CA LYS A 61 -22.59 -14.90 13.06
C LYS A 61 -21.63 -15.61 12.13
N SER A 62 -21.71 -16.93 12.11
CA SER A 62 -21.12 -17.75 11.04
C SER A 62 -21.85 -17.43 9.73
N CYS A 63 -21.24 -16.58 8.91
CA CYS A 63 -21.72 -16.26 7.56
C CYS A 63 -20.65 -16.73 6.57
N THR A 64 -21.03 -17.61 5.65
CA THR A 64 -20.14 -17.98 4.55
C THR A 64 -20.10 -16.84 3.54
N LEU A 65 -18.89 -16.31 3.28
CA LEU A 65 -18.69 -15.29 2.24
C LEU A 65 -19.00 -15.88 0.86
N ASN A 66 -19.95 -15.29 0.15
CA ASN A 66 -20.31 -15.66 -1.23
C ASN A 66 -19.68 -14.74 -2.28
N LYS A 67 -18.81 -13.82 -1.84
CA LYS A 67 -18.10 -12.83 -2.67
C LYS A 67 -16.66 -12.72 -2.19
N ILE A 68 -15.82 -12.21 -3.07
CA ILE A 68 -14.45 -11.84 -2.73
C ILE A 68 -14.49 -10.53 -1.94
N VAL A 69 -13.94 -10.53 -0.73
CA VAL A 69 -13.75 -9.38 0.15
C VAL A 69 -12.26 -9.24 0.44
N PHE A 70 -11.64 -8.24 -0.19
CA PHE A 70 -10.22 -7.94 -0.03
C PHE A 70 -9.99 -7.03 1.18
N GLY A 71 -9.19 -7.51 2.13
CA GLY A 71 -8.56 -6.69 3.16
C GLY A 71 -7.23 -6.15 2.65
N TRP A 72 -7.07 -4.83 2.63
CA TRP A 72 -5.80 -4.19 2.31
C TRP A 72 -4.99 -3.96 3.58
N HIS A 73 -3.78 -4.49 3.66
CA HIS A 73 -2.91 -4.35 4.83
C HIS A 73 -1.51 -3.87 4.41
N PRO A 74 -1.22 -2.57 4.52
CA PRO A 74 0.13 -2.06 4.31
C PRO A 74 1.05 -2.39 5.50
N TYR A 75 2.36 -2.51 5.30
CA TYR A 75 3.31 -2.96 6.33
C TYR A 75 3.33 -2.03 7.54
N TRP A 76 3.10 -0.73 7.30
CA TRP A 76 2.93 0.25 8.35
C TRP A 76 1.60 0.11 9.09
N SER A 77 0.78 -0.91 8.83
CA SER A 77 -0.41 -1.32 9.61
C SER A 77 -0.13 -2.50 10.54
N ASN A 78 1.13 -2.90 10.71
CA ASN A 78 1.55 -3.95 11.63
C ASN A 78 0.92 -3.76 13.03
N GLY A 79 0.36 -4.83 13.59
CA GLY A 79 -0.36 -4.87 14.86
C GLY A 79 -1.87 -4.70 14.74
N LEU A 80 -2.37 -4.06 13.68
CA LEU A 80 -3.82 -3.79 13.54
C LEU A 80 -4.63 -5.04 13.26
N GLU A 81 -4.00 -6.12 12.79
CA GLU A 81 -4.65 -7.39 12.51
C GLU A 81 -5.32 -8.04 13.71
N THR A 82 -4.87 -7.68 14.92
CA THR A 82 -5.48 -8.09 16.20
C THR A 82 -6.93 -7.61 16.34
N ASN A 83 -7.33 -6.60 15.56
CA ASN A 83 -8.67 -6.01 15.57
C ASN A 83 -9.56 -6.49 14.41
N TYR A 84 -9.08 -7.41 13.59
CA TYR A 84 -9.81 -7.84 12.40
C TYR A 84 -10.89 -8.87 12.74
N ASP A 85 -12.08 -8.69 12.17
CA ASP A 85 -13.05 -9.76 12.07
C ASP A 85 -12.73 -10.60 10.82
N TRP A 86 -11.92 -11.64 11.02
CA TRP A 86 -11.46 -12.52 9.94
C TRP A 86 -12.60 -13.22 9.20
N SER A 87 -13.79 -13.36 9.81
CA SER A 87 -14.96 -13.95 9.14
C SER A 87 -15.49 -13.08 7.99
N LEU A 88 -15.10 -11.80 7.94
CA LEU A 88 -15.51 -10.85 6.91
C LEU A 88 -14.51 -10.73 5.75
N LEU A 89 -13.38 -11.43 5.80
CA LEU A 89 -12.33 -11.37 4.77
C LEU A 89 -12.23 -12.69 4.01
N SER A 90 -12.13 -12.63 2.69
CA SER A 90 -11.78 -13.80 1.86
C SER A 90 -10.32 -13.76 1.42
N ASP A 91 -9.78 -12.55 1.25
CA ASP A 91 -8.42 -12.29 0.81
C ASP A 91 -7.81 -11.18 1.65
N LEU A 92 -6.52 -11.29 1.90
CA LEU A 92 -5.68 -10.23 2.40
C LEU A 92 -4.66 -9.88 1.33
N SER A 93 -4.48 -8.60 1.02
CA SER A 93 -3.36 -8.11 0.24
C SER A 93 -2.37 -7.43 1.16
N TYR A 94 -1.16 -7.99 1.24
CA TYR A 94 -0.06 -7.39 1.99
C TYR A 94 0.69 -6.42 1.09
N PHE A 95 0.61 -5.15 1.43
CA PHE A 95 1.37 -4.09 0.82
C PHE A 95 2.54 -3.77 1.76
N CYS A 96 3.79 -3.54 1.36
CA CYS A 96 4.33 -3.23 0.06
C CYS A 96 5.59 -4.08 -0.15
N TYR A 97 5.71 -4.80 -1.26
CA TYR A 97 6.96 -5.42 -1.66
C TYR A 97 7.55 -4.63 -2.83
N THR A 98 8.63 -3.90 -2.60
CA THR A 98 9.21 -3.02 -3.62
C THR A 98 10.29 -3.76 -4.39
N VAL A 99 10.32 -3.60 -5.71
CA VAL A 99 11.31 -4.22 -6.59
C VAL A 99 12.15 -3.18 -7.34
N ASP A 100 13.34 -3.60 -7.77
CA ASP A 100 14.23 -2.84 -8.63
C ASP A 100 13.79 -2.99 -10.10
N PRO A 101 13.62 -1.89 -10.86
CA PRO A 101 13.10 -1.95 -12.23
C PRO A 101 14.06 -2.65 -13.20
N SER A 102 15.36 -2.63 -12.93
CA SER A 102 16.38 -3.17 -13.84
C SER A 102 16.60 -4.68 -13.66
N THR A 103 16.45 -5.18 -12.43
CA THR A 103 16.77 -6.57 -12.07
C THR A 103 15.54 -7.39 -11.66
N GLY A 104 14.43 -6.75 -11.29
CA GLY A 104 13.26 -7.40 -10.69
C GLY A 104 13.48 -7.92 -9.26
N ASN A 105 14.66 -7.68 -8.68
CA ASN A 105 14.98 -8.08 -7.31
C ASN A 105 14.26 -7.19 -6.30
N ALA A 106 14.00 -7.73 -5.11
CA ALA A 106 13.44 -6.94 -4.03
C ALA A 106 14.41 -5.84 -3.59
N THR A 107 13.95 -4.60 -3.55
CA THR A 107 14.64 -3.51 -2.84
C THR A 107 14.23 -3.50 -1.38
N THR A 108 12.98 -3.85 -1.06
CA THR A 108 12.50 -4.01 0.31
C THR A 108 11.33 -5.00 0.34
N THR A 109 11.39 -5.96 1.27
CA THR A 109 10.32 -6.95 1.48
C THR A 109 9.32 -6.55 2.56
N ASN A 110 9.63 -5.49 3.32
CA ASN A 110 8.88 -4.98 4.46
C ASN A 110 8.45 -6.10 5.43
N SER A 111 9.33 -7.05 5.70
CA SER A 111 9.07 -8.17 6.62
C SER A 111 7.96 -9.14 6.18
N TRP A 112 7.61 -9.17 4.89
CA TRP A 112 6.58 -10.08 4.33
C TRP A 112 6.67 -11.52 4.85
N SER A 113 7.86 -12.13 4.87
CA SER A 113 8.04 -13.54 5.25
C SER A 113 7.81 -13.82 6.74
N THR A 114 7.79 -12.77 7.58
CA THR A 114 7.64 -12.88 9.04
C THR A 114 6.45 -12.05 9.57
N ALA A 115 5.66 -11.45 8.67
CA ALA A 115 4.55 -10.59 9.05
C ALA A 115 3.43 -11.39 9.73
N ASN A 116 3.10 -11.05 10.97
CA ASN A 116 2.11 -11.76 11.78
C ASN A 116 0.71 -11.77 11.15
N VAL A 117 0.31 -10.70 10.45
CA VAL A 117 -0.95 -10.64 9.69
C VAL A 117 -1.06 -11.74 8.63
N VAL A 118 0.05 -12.13 7.98
CA VAL A 118 0.07 -13.21 6.98
C VAL A 118 -0.21 -14.54 7.65
N THR A 119 0.46 -14.81 8.78
CA THR A 119 0.23 -16.00 9.60
C THR A 119 -1.22 -16.07 10.08
N GLN A 120 -1.78 -14.98 10.60
CA GLN A 120 -3.17 -14.95 11.07
C GLN A 120 -4.18 -15.14 9.93
N ALA A 121 -4.00 -14.46 8.79
CA ALA A 121 -4.89 -14.62 7.64
C ALA A 121 -4.95 -16.09 7.19
N LEU A 122 -3.79 -16.74 7.01
CA LEU A 122 -3.71 -18.14 6.64
C LEU A 122 -4.36 -19.06 7.68
N ALA A 123 -4.13 -18.82 8.97
CA ALA A 123 -4.73 -19.58 10.06
C ALA A 123 -6.27 -19.48 10.09
N HIS A 124 -6.83 -18.37 9.60
CA HIS A 124 -8.27 -18.14 9.48
C HIS A 124 -8.85 -18.54 8.11
N GLY A 125 -8.08 -19.19 7.24
CA GLY A 125 -8.53 -19.62 5.91
C GLY A 125 -8.68 -18.50 4.88
N VAL A 126 -8.13 -17.32 5.18
CA VAL A 126 -8.07 -16.16 4.27
C VAL A 126 -6.91 -16.33 3.31
N ARG A 127 -7.13 -16.12 2.02
CA ARG A 127 -6.06 -16.18 1.00
C ARG A 127 -5.15 -14.97 1.14
N VAL A 128 -3.85 -15.14 0.94
CA VAL A 128 -2.89 -14.02 1.03
C VAL A 128 -2.30 -13.71 -0.33
N ASN A 129 -2.33 -12.43 -0.70
CA ASN A 129 -1.77 -11.88 -1.91
C ASN A 129 -0.60 -10.96 -1.55
N LEU A 130 0.53 -11.13 -2.23
CA LEU A 130 1.66 -10.20 -2.13
C LEU A 130 1.45 -9.03 -3.10
N CYS A 131 1.36 -7.80 -2.59
CA CYS A 131 1.31 -6.61 -3.44
C CYS A 131 2.72 -6.10 -3.73
N VAL A 132 3.15 -6.32 -4.97
CA VAL A 132 4.44 -5.85 -5.49
C VAL A 132 4.28 -4.46 -6.10
N THR A 133 5.22 -3.55 -5.82
CA THR A 133 5.21 -2.18 -6.35
C THR A 133 6.51 -1.83 -7.07
N LEU A 134 6.36 -0.95 -8.06
CA LEU A 134 7.46 -0.34 -8.81
C LEU A 134 7.13 1.15 -8.95
N PHE A 135 7.14 1.85 -7.82
CA PHE A 135 6.94 3.31 -7.76
C PHE A 135 8.25 4.09 -7.90
N SER A 136 9.39 3.41 -7.86
CA SER A 136 10.70 3.98 -8.17
C SER A 136 10.96 3.94 -9.68
N ASP A 137 11.54 5.01 -10.20
CA ASP A 137 12.00 5.12 -11.59
C ASP A 137 13.32 4.39 -11.84
#